data_AF-A0A8T3XTM4-F1
#
_entry.id   AF-A0A8T3XTM4-F1
#
_cell.length_a   1.000
_cell.length_b   1.000
_cell.length_c   1.000
_cell.angle_alpha   90.00
_cell.angle_beta   90.00
_cell.angle_gamma   90.00
#
_symmetry.space_group_name_H-M   'P 1'
#
loop_
_entity.id
_entity.type
_entity.pdbx_description
1 polymer ?
#
loop_
_entity_poly.entity_id
_entity_poly.type
_entity_poly.pdbx_seq_one_letter_code
_entity_poly.pdbx_strand_id
1 'polypeptide(L)' 'MTTPPKPTGGDEICPLCKKPKSEHTNKEMLDCSRKLRELEAKDELD' A
#
# COMPACT_ATOMS: atom_id res chain seq x y z
N MET A 1 -24.50 22.52 11.63
CA MET A 1 -23.99 21.63 10.56
C MET A 1 -22.54 21.35 10.91
N THR A 2 -22.25 20.16 11.45
CA THR A 2 -20.88 19.81 11.84
C THR A 2 -20.23 19.12 10.65
N THR A 3 -19.24 19.78 10.05
CA THR A 3 -18.40 19.27 8.95
C THR A 3 -17.77 17.94 9.36
N PRO A 4 -17.80 16.87 8.54
CA PRO A 4 -17.07 15.64 8.86
C PRO A 4 -15.57 15.96 9.01
N PRO A 5 -14.88 15.42 10.03
CA PRO A 5 -13.44 15.57 10.10
C PRO A 5 -12.84 14.93 8.84
N LYS A 6 -12.13 15.74 8.06
CA LYS A 6 -11.25 15.31 6.97
C LYS A 6 -10.43 14.13 7.51
N PRO A 7 -10.33 12.97 6.83
CA PRO A 7 -9.52 11.87 7.33
C PRO A 7 -8.08 12.34 7.36
N THR A 8 -7.63 12.70 8.56
CA THR A 8 -6.27 13.13 8.85
C THR A 8 -5.40 11.89 8.76
N GLY A 9 -4.57 11.80 7.72
CA GLY A 9 -3.44 10.88 7.68
C GLY A 9 -3.81 9.40 7.82
N GLY A 10 -4.63 8.88 6.89
CA GLY A 10 -4.67 7.43 6.70
C GLY A 10 -3.35 7.01 6.08
N ASP A 11 -2.35 6.72 6.92
CA ASP A 11 -1.11 6.08 6.49
C ASP A 11 -1.50 4.84 5.69
N GLU A 12 -1.33 4.92 4.37
CA GLU A 12 -1.66 3.83 3.48
C GLU A 12 -0.83 2.63 3.89
N ILE A 13 -1.46 1.55 4.36
CA ILE A 13 -0.74 0.35 4.77
C ILE A 13 -0.36 -0.44 3.52
N CYS A 14 0.91 -0.81 3.39
CA CYS A 14 1.36 -1.66 2.31
C CYS A 14 0.67 -3.04 2.40
N PRO A 15 -0.04 -3.49 1.36
CA PRO A 15 -0.76 -4.76 1.40
C PRO A 15 0.17 -5.98 1.51
N LEU A 16 1.45 -5.84 1.13
CA LEU A 16 2.42 -6.93 1.11
C LEU A 16 3.19 -7.12 2.41
N CYS A 17 3.75 -6.06 2.98
CA CYS A 17 4.55 -6.14 4.21
C CYS A 17 3.78 -5.65 5.45
N LYS A 18 2.54 -5.17 5.27
CA LYS A 18 1.64 -4.68 6.34
C LYS A 18 2.20 -3.54 7.19
N LYS A 19 3.25 -2.88 6.71
CA LYS A 19 3.80 -1.65 7.30
C LYS A 19 3.13 -0.43 6.69
N PRO A 20 3.03 0.71 7.40
CA PRO A 20 2.63 1.97 6.80
C PRO A 20 3.60 2.35 5.69
N LYS A 21 3.06 2.81 4.56
CA LYS A 21 3.86 3.27 3.40
C LYS A 21 4.82 4.40 3.79
N SER A 22 4.53 5.16 4.84
CA SER A 22 5.45 6.18 5.36
C SER A 22 6.73 5.61 6.00
N GLU A 23 6.72 4.36 6.46
CA GLU A 23 7.92 3.67 6.95
C GLU A 23 8.73 3.00 5.84
N HIS A 24 8.22 3.00 4.60
CA HIS A 24 8.96 2.44 3.48
C HIS A 24 10.12 3.35 3.08
N THR A 25 11.28 2.75 2.89
CA THR A 25 12.31 3.38 2.07
C THR A 25 11.90 3.32 0.59
N ASN A 26 12.51 4.17 -0.25
CA ASN A 26 12.30 4.13 -1.71
C ASN A 26 12.49 2.72 -2.29
N LYS A 27 13.43 1.95 -1.74
CA LYS A 27 13.67 0.57 -2.15
C LYS A 27 12.52 -0.35 -1.76
N GLU A 28 12.05 -0.27 -0.52
CA GLU A 28 10.91 -1.06 -0.03
C GLU A 28 9.62 -0.76 -0.80
N MET A 29 9.40 0.51 -1.18
CA MET A 29 8.29 0.92 -2.06
C MET A 29 8.35 0.21 -3.42
N LEU A 30 9.51 0.22 -4.06
CA LEU A 30 9.71 -0.43 -5.37
C LEU A 30 9.60 -1.95 -5.29
N ASP A 31 10.16 -2.56 -4.25
CA ASP A 31 10.11 -4.00 -4.03
C ASP A 31 8.67 -4.45 -3.79
N CYS A 32 7.95 -3.73 -2.93
CA CYS A 32 6.55 -4.03 -2.65
C CYS A 32 5.67 -3.79 -3.89
N SER A 33 5.88 -2.70 -4.63
CA SER A 33 5.11 -2.44 -5.85
C SER A 33 5.34 -3.51 -6.92
N ARG A 34 6.59 -3.96 -7.09
CA ARG A 34 6.94 -5.04 -8.03
C ARG A 34 6.25 -6.34 -7.64
N LYS A 35 6.39 -6.74 -6.38
CA LYS A 35 5.85 -8.01 -5.90
C LYS A 35 4.32 -8.03 -5.89
N LEU A 36 3.66 -6.88 -5.76
CA LEU A 36 2.21 -6.77 -5.87
C LEU A 36 1.77 -7.10 -7.29
N ARG A 37 2.42 -6.48 -8.28
CA ARG A 37 2.17 -6.73 -9.70
C ARG A 37 2.43 -8.18 -10.09
N GLU A 38 3.46 -8.83 -9.52
CA GLU A 38 3.73 -10.25 -9.75
C GLU A 38 2.66 -11.17 -9.18
N LEU A 39 2.05 -10.81 -8.04
CA LEU A 39 0.95 -11.56 -7.44
C LEU A 39 -0.34 -11.36 -8.23
N GLU A 40 -0.67 -10.13 -8.62
CA GLU A 40 -1.84 -9.84 -9.47
C GLU A 40 -1.75 -10.58 -10.81
N ALA A 41 -0.56 -10.57 -11.44
CA ALA A 41 -0.34 -11.29 -12.69
C ALA A 41 -0.39 -12.82 -12.55
N LYS A 42 -0.15 -13.36 -11.35
CA LYS A 42 -0.27 -14.80 -11.06
C LYS A 42 -1.71 -15.21 -10.77
N ASP A 43 -2.47 -14.35 -10.09
CA ASP A 43 -3.88 -14.57 -9.76
C ASP A 43 -4.76 -14.59 -11.02
N GLU A 44 -4.42 -13.79 -12.05
CA GLU A 44 -5.11 -13.82 -13.35
C GLU A 44 -4.86 -15.10 -14.18
N LEU A 45 -3.96 -15.99 -13.74
CA LEU A 45 -3.57 -17.19 -14.50
C LEU A 45 -4.01 -18.51 -13.84
N ASP A 46 -4.66 -18.48 -12.66
CA ASP A 46 -5.17 -19.67 -11.95
C ASP A 46 -6.67 -19.91 -12.21
#